data_AF-A0A9P1CBC8-F1
#
_entry.id   AF-A0A9P1CBC8-F1
#
_cell.length_a   1.000
_cell.length_b   1.000
_cell.length_c   1.000
_cell.angle_alpha   90.00
_cell.angle_beta   90.00
_cell.angle_gamma   90.00
#
_symmetry.space_group_name_H-M   'P 1'
#
loop_
_entity.id
_entity.type
_entity.pdbx_description
1 polymer ?
#
loop_
_entity_poly.entity_id
_entity_poly.type
_entity_poly.pdbx_seq_one_letter_code
_entity_poly.pdbx_strand_id
1 'polypeptide(L)'
;MTAPLLSNMAKPYLFLGYFSFETIMLAVLGIHTVICISLVALASSVVDVEMYGFTLNTTLQLVAGTWGLLGIVSIVSALVGWSQQRETPMAVYFWYLLISAVVLAVIFVYLATNNSKCYFIHEDLQTQRIGYSFLCSIVASAIFFVGLAAVAAVLFAVYTIVQVQGMIRESVREQLSERSRLLLREKQIEAARAAGCPDSWRNGCQYASYHQAQRFA
;
A
#
# COMPACT_ATOMS: atom_id res chain seq x y z
N MET A 1 -15.72 6.41 -16.60
CA MET A 1 -15.94 6.39 -15.15
C MET A 1 -15.67 7.80 -14.63
N THR A 2 -16.72 8.60 -14.47
CA THR A 2 -16.64 9.93 -13.88
C THR A 2 -16.44 9.76 -12.38
N ALA A 3 -15.26 10.13 -11.87
CA ALA A 3 -14.97 10.11 -10.44
C ALA A 3 -16.04 10.94 -9.71
N PRO A 4 -16.71 10.40 -8.67
CA PRO A 4 -17.74 11.14 -7.96
C PRO A 4 -17.13 12.35 -7.26
N LEU A 5 -17.72 13.51 -7.56
CA LEU A 5 -17.69 14.80 -6.86
C LEU A 5 -17.20 14.76 -5.40
N LEU A 6 -15.88 14.74 -5.22
CA LEU A 6 -15.19 14.99 -3.95
C LEU A 6 -14.74 16.46 -3.85
N SER A 7 -15.41 17.38 -4.56
CA SER A 7 -14.89 18.74 -4.79
C SER A 7 -15.11 19.72 -3.63
N ASN A 8 -15.79 19.35 -2.54
CA ASN A 8 -16.25 20.32 -1.54
C ASN A 8 -15.81 20.09 -0.10
N MET A 9 -15.10 19.00 0.23
CA MET A 9 -14.73 18.72 1.61
C MET A 9 -13.27 18.26 1.70
N ALA A 10 -12.53 18.90 2.62
CA ALA A 10 -11.13 18.67 2.99
C ALA A 10 -10.05 19.18 2.01
N LYS A 11 -9.12 19.96 2.57
CA LYS A 11 -7.89 20.40 1.90
C LYS A 11 -7.15 19.14 1.42
N PRO A 12 -6.84 18.99 0.12
CA PRO A 12 -6.16 17.80 -0.35
C PRO A 12 -4.79 17.68 0.32
N TYR A 13 -4.52 16.53 0.94
CA TYR A 13 -3.19 16.22 1.46
C TYR A 13 -2.24 16.06 0.27
N LEU A 14 -1.53 17.12 -0.06
CA LEU A 14 -0.58 17.18 -1.17
C LEU A 14 0.80 16.74 -0.67
N PHE A 15 1.32 15.66 -1.25
CA PHE A 15 2.70 15.26 -1.08
C PHE A 15 3.61 16.21 -1.88
N LEU A 16 4.62 16.79 -1.23
CA LEU A 16 5.47 17.86 -1.78
C LEU A 16 4.69 19.08 -2.31
N GLY A 17 3.44 19.29 -1.88
CA GLY A 17 2.61 20.38 -2.35
C GLY A 17 2.11 20.24 -3.80
N TYR A 18 2.41 19.13 -4.49
CA TYR A 18 2.06 18.96 -5.91
C TYR A 18 1.34 17.64 -6.21
N PHE A 19 1.76 16.52 -5.61
CA PHE A 19 1.23 15.20 -5.95
C PHE A 19 0.17 14.73 -4.95
N SER A 20 -0.96 14.22 -5.44
CA SER A 20 -1.92 13.52 -4.58
C SER A 20 -1.37 12.14 -4.20
N PHE A 21 -1.67 11.68 -2.98
CA PHE A 21 -1.32 10.33 -2.53
C PHE A 21 -1.91 9.24 -3.45
N GLU A 22 -3.05 9.52 -4.08
CA GLU A 22 -3.69 8.63 -5.06
C GLU A 22 -2.81 8.41 -6.30
N THR A 23 -2.23 9.49 -6.83
CA THR A 23 -1.34 9.43 -8.00
C THR A 23 -0.09 8.63 -7.68
N ILE A 24 0.48 8.85 -6.51
CA ILE A 24 1.67 8.13 -6.04
C ILE A 24 1.34 6.64 -5.87
N MET A 25 0.21 6.30 -5.24
CA MET A 25 -0.22 4.93 -5.07
C MET A 25 -0.42 4.23 -6.43
N LEU A 26 -1.08 4.87 -7.39
CA LEU A 26 -1.28 4.31 -8.73
C LEU A 26 0.05 4.08 -9.46
N ALA A 27 1.00 5.01 -9.34
CA ALA A 27 2.34 4.84 -9.90
C ALA A 27 3.08 3.66 -9.25
N VAL A 28 3.02 3.52 -7.93
CA VAL A 28 3.60 2.39 -7.19
C VAL A 28 2.98 1.07 -7.63
N LEU A 29 1.64 0.99 -7.74
CA LEU A 29 0.94 -0.20 -8.23
C LEU A 29 1.35 -0.55 -9.66
N GLY A 30 1.48 0.45 -10.54
CA GLY A 30 1.92 0.26 -11.92
C GLY A 30 3.34 -0.31 -12.02
N ILE A 31 4.30 0.29 -11.30
CA ILE A 31 5.69 -0.19 -11.27
C ILE A 31 5.74 -1.62 -10.72
N HIS A 32 5.04 -1.89 -9.62
CA HIS A 32 5.02 -3.21 -9.02
C HIS A 32 4.38 -4.26 -9.93
N THR A 33 3.33 -3.90 -10.68
CA THR A 33 2.72 -4.78 -11.69
C THR A 33 3.73 -5.20 -12.74
N VAL A 34 4.52 -4.26 -13.28
CA VAL A 34 5.57 -4.55 -14.27
C VAL A 34 6.62 -5.50 -13.70
N ILE A 35 7.03 -5.29 -12.45
CA ILE A 35 7.98 -6.18 -11.76
C ILE A 35 7.38 -7.59 -11.63
N CYS A 36 6.14 -7.72 -11.14
CA CYS A 36 5.48 -9.01 -10.99
C CYS A 36 5.33 -9.75 -12.33
N ILE A 37 4.92 -9.06 -13.40
CA ILE A 37 4.82 -9.65 -14.75
C ILE A 37 6.19 -10.13 -15.22
N SER A 38 7.25 -9.34 -14.98
CA SER A 38 8.61 -9.72 -15.34
C SER A 38 9.08 -10.98 -14.60
N LEU A 39 8.78 -11.10 -13.30
CA LEU A 39 9.10 -12.30 -12.52
C LEU A 39 8.39 -13.55 -13.04
N VAL A 40 7.12 -13.42 -13.41
CA VAL A 40 6.33 -14.52 -13.98
C VAL A 40 6.87 -14.90 -15.37
N ALA A 41 7.19 -13.91 -16.20
CA ALA A 41 7.71 -14.14 -17.55
C ALA A 41 9.10 -14.79 -17.58
N LEU A 42 9.93 -14.51 -16.58
CA LEU A 42 11.28 -15.09 -16.45
C LEU A 42 11.28 -16.49 -15.82
N ALA A 43 10.15 -16.95 -15.26
CA ALA A 43 10.10 -18.25 -14.60
C ALA A 43 10.12 -19.40 -15.61
N SER A 44 11.21 -20.18 -15.59
CA SER A 44 11.35 -21.44 -16.35
C SER A 44 11.31 -22.64 -15.41
N SER A 45 10.53 -23.67 -15.75
CA SER A 45 10.46 -24.92 -14.99
C SER A 45 11.49 -25.97 -15.42
N VAL A 46 12.20 -25.73 -16.54
CA VAL A 46 13.05 -26.74 -17.18
C VAL A 46 14.53 -26.36 -17.16
N VAL A 47 14.85 -25.06 -17.23
CA VAL A 47 16.21 -24.60 -17.45
C VAL A 47 16.60 -23.59 -16.38
N ASP A 48 17.74 -23.82 -15.73
CA ASP A 48 18.36 -22.86 -14.84
C ASP A 48 18.80 -21.62 -15.62
N VAL A 49 18.49 -20.44 -15.09
CA VAL A 49 18.81 -19.17 -15.74
C VAL A 49 20.14 -18.69 -15.20
N GLU A 50 21.14 -18.60 -16.06
CA GLU A 50 22.43 -18.01 -15.74
C GLU A 50 22.43 -16.53 -16.13
N MET A 51 22.49 -15.64 -15.12
CA MET A 51 22.65 -14.20 -15.34
C MET A 51 23.95 -13.73 -14.71
N TYR A 52 24.90 -13.30 -15.54
CA TYR A 52 26.18 -12.73 -15.08
C TYR A 52 26.92 -13.62 -14.05
N GLY A 53 26.94 -14.94 -14.29
CA GLY A 53 27.56 -15.92 -13.39
C GLY A 53 26.72 -16.33 -12.18
N PHE A 54 25.50 -15.79 -12.03
CA PHE A 54 24.54 -16.27 -11.04
C PHE A 54 23.57 -17.26 -11.68
N THR A 55 23.69 -18.53 -11.27
CA THR A 55 22.76 -19.59 -11.69
C THR A 55 21.53 -19.59 -10.78
N LEU A 56 20.40 -19.09 -11.28
CA LEU A 56 19.10 -19.19 -10.62
C LEU A 56 18.52 -20.59 -10.82
N ASN A 57 18.50 -21.38 -9.75
CA ASN A 57 17.85 -22.68 -9.72
C ASN A 57 16.36 -22.55 -10.11
N THR A 58 15.87 -23.43 -10.98
CA THR A 58 14.45 -23.60 -11.35
C THR A 58 13.49 -23.51 -10.14
N THR A 59 13.85 -24.08 -8.99
CA THR A 59 13.00 -24.01 -7.78
C THR A 59 12.80 -22.56 -7.31
N LEU A 60 13.86 -21.75 -7.30
CA LEU A 60 13.77 -20.34 -6.90
C LEU A 60 13.00 -19.53 -7.95
N GLN A 61 13.18 -19.84 -9.23
CA GLN A 61 12.41 -19.21 -10.31
C GLN A 61 10.91 -19.48 -10.16
N LEU A 62 10.52 -20.72 -9.86
CA LEU A 62 9.12 -21.08 -9.64
C LEU A 62 8.54 -20.40 -8.40
N VAL A 63 9.29 -20.31 -7.29
CA VAL A 63 8.86 -19.58 -6.10
C VAL A 63 8.69 -18.09 -6.40
N ALA A 64 9.65 -17.47 -7.09
CA ALA A 64 9.59 -16.06 -7.47
C ALA A 64 8.42 -15.76 -8.43
N GLY A 65 8.21 -16.61 -9.42
CA GLY A 65 7.06 -16.50 -10.34
C GLY A 65 5.72 -16.66 -9.62
N THR A 66 5.63 -17.63 -8.70
CA THR A 66 4.43 -17.83 -7.86
C THR A 66 4.17 -16.61 -6.97
N TRP A 67 5.22 -16.07 -6.36
CA TRP A 67 5.14 -14.83 -5.57
C TRP A 67 4.67 -13.66 -6.44
N GLY A 68 5.19 -13.53 -7.66
CA GLY A 68 4.74 -12.55 -8.65
C GLY A 68 3.26 -12.66 -9.00
N LEU A 69 2.74 -13.88 -9.18
CA LEU A 69 1.29 -14.10 -9.41
C LEU A 69 0.43 -13.67 -8.21
N LEU A 70 0.85 -14.01 -6.98
CA LEU A 70 0.18 -13.52 -5.77
C LEU A 70 0.22 -11.99 -5.67
N GLY A 71 1.34 -11.38 -6.08
CA GLY A 71 1.49 -9.95 -6.24
C GLY A 71 0.43 -9.35 -7.15
N ILE A 72 0.23 -9.89 -8.36
CA ILE A 72 -0.79 -9.41 -9.30
C ILE A 72 -2.20 -9.48 -8.67
N VAL A 73 -2.55 -10.60 -8.02
CA VAL A 73 -3.86 -10.75 -7.34
C VAL A 73 -4.04 -9.69 -6.25
N SER A 74 -3.02 -9.45 -5.43
CA SER A 74 -3.05 -8.44 -4.37
C SER A 74 -3.12 -7.00 -4.91
N ILE A 75 -2.48 -6.72 -6.05
CA ILE A 75 -2.60 -5.42 -6.74
C ILE A 75 -4.03 -5.19 -7.22
N VAL A 76 -4.64 -6.20 -7.83
CA VAL A 76 -6.05 -6.12 -8.27
C VAL A 76 -6.97 -5.91 -7.06
N SER A 77 -6.72 -6.58 -5.93
CA SER A 77 -7.52 -6.34 -4.71
C SER A 77 -7.36 -4.91 -4.22
N ALA A 78 -6.15 -4.35 -4.21
CA ALA A 78 -5.93 -2.95 -3.85
C ALA A 78 -6.68 -1.98 -4.77
N LEU A 79 -6.66 -2.22 -6.09
CA LEU A 79 -7.39 -1.39 -7.07
C LEU A 79 -8.90 -1.45 -6.87
N VAL A 80 -9.45 -2.65 -6.61
CA VAL A 80 -10.88 -2.81 -6.28
C VAL A 80 -11.20 -2.09 -4.98
N GLY A 81 -10.36 -2.24 -3.96
CA GLY A 81 -10.49 -1.55 -2.67
C GLY A 81 -10.52 -0.05 -2.78
N TRP A 82 -9.61 0.49 -3.59
CA TRP A 82 -9.57 1.90 -3.92
C TRP A 82 -10.85 2.35 -4.65
N SER A 83 -11.28 1.63 -5.69
CA SER A 83 -12.47 1.97 -6.48
C SER A 83 -13.77 1.94 -5.67
N GLN A 84 -13.86 1.04 -4.69
CA GLN A 84 -15.04 0.86 -3.85
C GLN A 84 -14.96 1.61 -2.52
N GLN A 85 -13.84 2.32 -2.25
CA GLN A 85 -13.57 2.98 -0.96
C GLN A 85 -13.72 2.00 0.22
N ARG A 86 -13.14 0.80 0.09
CA ARG A 86 -13.18 -0.28 1.09
C ARG A 86 -11.78 -0.58 1.61
N GLU A 87 -11.63 -0.59 2.94
CA GLU A 87 -10.35 -0.81 3.62
C GLU A 87 -9.84 -2.26 3.54
N THR A 88 -10.75 -3.25 3.64
CA THR A 88 -10.41 -4.67 3.73
C THR A 88 -9.58 -5.21 2.54
N PRO A 89 -9.94 -4.96 1.27
CA PRO A 89 -9.14 -5.44 0.15
C PRO A 89 -7.78 -4.71 -0.01
N MET A 90 -7.64 -3.48 0.48
CA MET A 90 -6.33 -2.81 0.56
C MET A 90 -5.43 -3.43 1.64
N ALA A 91 -6.00 -3.92 2.74
CA ALA A 91 -5.23 -4.55 3.81
C ALA A 91 -4.49 -5.80 3.34
N VAL A 92 -5.07 -6.57 2.41
CA VAL A 92 -4.42 -7.73 1.79
C VAL A 92 -3.12 -7.33 1.09
N TYR A 93 -3.17 -6.25 0.30
CA TYR A 93 -2.00 -5.73 -0.41
C TYR A 93 -0.95 -5.14 0.53
N PHE A 94 -1.38 -4.47 1.60
CA PHE A 94 -0.48 -4.00 2.66
C PHE A 94 0.35 -5.15 3.27
N TRP A 95 -0.31 -6.24 3.67
CA TRP A 95 0.38 -7.40 4.25
C TRP A 95 1.31 -8.07 3.24
N TYR A 96 0.88 -8.18 1.98
CA TYR A 96 1.73 -8.71 0.90
C TYR A 96 3.02 -7.88 0.72
N LEU A 97 2.90 -6.54 0.66
CA LEU A 97 4.07 -5.66 0.55
C LEU A 97 4.96 -5.72 1.79
N LEU A 98 4.39 -5.79 2.99
CA LEU A 98 5.16 -5.89 4.23
C LEU A 98 5.97 -7.19 4.28
N ILE A 99 5.36 -8.33 3.95
CA ILE A 99 6.07 -9.61 3.87
C ILE A 99 7.15 -9.54 2.79
N SER A 100 6.84 -8.96 1.63
CA SER A 100 7.83 -8.78 0.56
C SER A 100 9.02 -7.92 1.01
N ALA A 101 8.79 -6.85 1.78
CA ALA A 101 9.85 -6.02 2.33
C ALA A 101 10.76 -6.79 3.30
N VAL A 102 10.17 -7.62 4.18
CA VAL A 102 10.91 -8.46 5.13
C VAL A 102 11.73 -9.51 4.39
N VAL A 103 11.12 -10.22 3.44
CA VAL A 103 11.82 -11.23 2.61
C VAL A 103 12.97 -10.59 1.83
N LEU A 104 12.73 -9.43 1.21
CA LEU A 104 13.75 -8.68 0.48
C LEU A 104 14.92 -8.26 1.38
N ALA A 105 14.62 -7.77 2.59
CA ALA A 105 15.65 -7.41 3.56
C ALA A 105 16.48 -8.63 3.98
N VAL A 106 15.84 -9.77 4.25
CA VAL A 106 16.54 -11.03 4.57
C VAL A 106 17.43 -11.48 3.41
N ILE A 107 16.94 -11.42 2.17
CA ILE A 107 17.72 -11.77 0.97
C ILE A 107 18.95 -10.87 0.86
N PHE A 108 18.82 -9.56 1.00
CA PHE A 108 19.97 -8.65 0.90
C PHE A 108 20.98 -8.82 2.03
N VAL A 109 20.52 -9.08 3.27
CA VAL A 109 21.43 -9.41 4.39
C VAL A 109 22.14 -10.73 4.12
N TYR A 110 21.44 -11.73 3.60
CA TYR A 110 22.02 -13.01 3.22
C TYR A 110 23.07 -12.85 2.11
N LEU A 111 22.77 -12.08 1.05
CA LEU A 111 23.72 -11.78 -0.01
C LEU A 111 24.93 -11.02 0.52
N ALA A 112 24.72 -9.98 1.34
CA ALA A 112 25.81 -9.19 1.92
C ALA A 112 26.76 -10.04 2.79
N THR A 113 26.23 -11.02 3.53
CA THR A 113 27.05 -11.90 4.39
C THR A 113 27.72 -13.05 3.63
N ASN A 114 27.11 -13.58 2.57
CA ASN A 114 27.67 -14.68 1.78
C ASN A 114 28.55 -14.23 0.60
N ASN A 115 28.53 -12.95 0.22
CA ASN A 115 29.36 -12.39 -0.87
C ASN A 115 30.87 -12.34 -0.56
N SER A 116 31.31 -12.81 0.61
CA SER A 116 32.73 -12.96 0.94
C SER A 116 33.50 -13.85 -0.06
N LYS A 117 32.81 -14.66 -0.87
CA LYS A 117 33.42 -15.51 -1.91
C LYS A 117 33.58 -14.85 -3.28
N CYS A 118 33.11 -13.60 -3.45
CA CYS A 118 33.37 -12.76 -4.63
C CYS A 118 33.13 -13.44 -5.99
N TYR A 119 32.11 -14.29 -6.10
CA TYR A 119 31.80 -15.08 -7.31
C TYR A 119 31.61 -14.23 -8.58
N PHE A 120 31.32 -12.93 -8.44
CA PHE A 120 31.06 -12.03 -9.57
C PHE A 120 32.33 -11.53 -10.28
N ILE A 121 33.51 -11.70 -9.67
CA ILE A 121 34.75 -11.18 -10.25
C ILE A 121 35.45 -12.30 -10.99
N HIS A 122 35.42 -12.25 -12.32
CA HIS A 122 36.31 -13.08 -13.12
C HIS A 122 37.76 -12.57 -12.97
N GLU A 123 38.70 -13.51 -12.95
CA GLU A 123 40.13 -13.19 -12.83
C GLU A 123 40.63 -12.53 -14.13
N ASP A 124 40.69 -11.19 -14.13
CA ASP A 124 41.35 -10.40 -15.16
C ASP A 124 42.71 -9.89 -14.67
N LEU A 125 43.65 -9.72 -15.62
CA LEU A 125 45.00 -9.18 -15.35
C LEU A 125 44.97 -7.80 -14.67
N GLN A 126 43.90 -7.02 -14.88
CA GLN A 126 43.69 -5.73 -14.22
C GLN A 126 43.33 -5.89 -12.73
N THR A 127 42.53 -6.90 -12.40
CA THR A 127 42.08 -7.24 -11.04
C THR A 127 43.26 -7.59 -10.13
N GLN A 128 44.29 -8.21 -10.71
CA GLN A 128 45.50 -8.64 -9.98
C GLN A 128 46.35 -7.46 -9.48
N ARG A 129 46.29 -6.29 -10.12
CA ARG A 129 47.08 -5.10 -9.75
C ARG A 129 46.48 -4.32 -8.58
N ILE A 130 45.15 -4.31 -8.46
CA ILE A 130 44.41 -3.51 -7.46
C ILE A 130 44.17 -4.32 -6.17
N GLY A 131 44.18 -5.66 -6.28
CA GLY A 131 43.93 -6.57 -5.17
C GLY A 131 42.47 -7.00 -5.14
N TYR A 132 42.25 -8.32 -5.18
CA TYR A 132 40.94 -8.96 -5.26
C TYR A 132 39.98 -8.56 -4.13
N SER A 133 40.50 -8.43 -2.90
CA SER A 133 39.71 -8.07 -1.72
C SER A 133 39.06 -6.69 -1.84
N PHE A 134 39.73 -5.72 -2.47
CA PHE A 134 39.22 -4.36 -2.61
C PHE A 134 37.99 -4.29 -3.52
N LEU A 135 38.07 -4.91 -4.71
CA LEU A 135 36.96 -4.96 -5.66
C LEU A 135 35.76 -5.71 -5.08
N CYS A 136 36.01 -6.80 -4.36
CA CYS A 136 34.95 -7.55 -3.71
C CYS A 136 34.23 -6.74 -2.62
N SER A 137 34.97 -5.98 -1.80
CA SER A 137 34.35 -5.09 -0.82
C SER A 137 33.49 -4.01 -1.48
N ILE A 138 33.96 -3.41 -2.59
CA ILE A 138 33.18 -2.41 -3.34
C ILE A 138 31.87 -3.01 -3.87
N VAL A 139 31.93 -4.18 -4.51
CA VAL A 139 30.74 -4.86 -5.05
C VAL A 139 29.77 -5.22 -3.92
N ALA A 140 30.28 -5.75 -2.81
CA ALA A 140 29.46 -6.08 -1.64
C ALA A 140 28.77 -4.83 -1.06
N SER A 141 29.50 -3.72 -0.89
CA SER A 141 28.92 -2.45 -0.45
C SER A 141 27.88 -1.91 -1.43
N ALA A 142 28.15 -1.99 -2.74
CA ALA A 142 27.20 -1.56 -3.77
C ALA A 142 25.90 -2.36 -3.71
N ILE A 143 25.98 -3.70 -3.64
CA ILE A 143 24.81 -4.59 -3.48
C ILE A 143 24.04 -4.23 -2.20
N PHE A 144 24.74 -3.98 -1.10
CA PHE A 144 24.11 -3.59 0.16
C PHE A 144 23.37 -2.25 0.06
N PHE A 145 23.97 -1.21 -0.54
CA PHE A 145 23.32 0.09 -0.71
C PHE A 145 22.13 0.04 -1.68
N VAL A 146 22.27 -0.67 -2.80
CA VAL A 146 21.16 -0.89 -3.74
C VAL A 146 20.04 -1.68 -3.06
N GLY A 147 20.39 -2.68 -2.24
CA GLY A 147 19.43 -3.44 -1.47
C GLY A 147 18.68 -2.62 -0.43
N LEU A 148 19.39 -1.77 0.31
CA LEU A 148 18.77 -0.81 1.23
C LEU A 148 17.84 0.17 0.52
N ALA A 149 18.26 0.69 -0.64
CA ALA A 149 17.42 1.57 -1.45
C ALA A 149 16.15 0.86 -1.93
N ALA A 150 16.26 -0.39 -2.37
CA ALA A 150 15.12 -1.20 -2.76
C ALA A 150 14.16 -1.45 -1.58
N VAL A 151 14.67 -1.83 -0.41
CA VAL A 151 13.85 -2.00 0.81
C VAL A 151 13.18 -0.68 1.20
N ALA A 152 13.91 0.44 1.15
CA ALA A 152 13.34 1.76 1.44
C ALA A 152 12.22 2.14 0.46
N ALA A 153 12.36 1.82 -0.83
CA ALA A 153 11.31 2.04 -1.83
C ALA A 153 10.06 1.19 -1.55
N VAL A 154 10.21 -0.06 -1.12
CA VAL A 154 9.07 -0.91 -0.73
C VAL A 154 8.42 -0.41 0.56
N LEU A 155 9.20 0.01 1.55
CA LEU A 155 8.65 0.61 2.78
C LEU A 155 7.93 1.93 2.50
N PHE A 156 8.42 2.73 1.55
CA PHE A 156 7.73 3.91 1.07
C PHE A 156 6.39 3.54 0.43
N ALA A 157 6.35 2.50 -0.42
CA ALA A 157 5.09 1.97 -0.95
C ALA A 157 4.12 1.55 0.16
N VAL A 158 4.58 0.81 1.18
CA VAL A 158 3.78 0.44 2.36
C VAL A 158 3.22 1.68 3.05
N TYR A 159 4.06 2.69 3.28
CA TYR A 159 3.64 3.96 3.89
C TYR A 159 2.54 4.65 3.06
N THR A 160 2.68 4.72 1.74
CA THR A 160 1.65 5.34 0.88
C THR A 160 0.31 4.62 0.98
N ILE A 161 0.30 3.30 1.06
CA ILE A 161 -0.94 2.50 1.24
C ILE A 161 -1.58 2.80 2.60
N VAL A 162 -0.80 2.90 3.67
CA VAL A 162 -1.31 3.26 5.00
C VAL A 162 -1.95 4.64 5.01
N GLN A 163 -1.33 5.62 4.33
CA GLN A 163 -1.90 6.97 4.20
C GLN A 163 -3.23 6.93 3.45
N VAL A 164 -3.30 6.20 2.34
CA VAL A 164 -4.55 6.06 1.57
C VAL A 164 -5.63 5.35 2.38
N GLN A 165 -5.30 4.30 3.13
CA GLN A 165 -6.25 3.65 4.04
C GLN A 165 -6.76 4.60 5.13
N GLY A 166 -5.90 5.46 5.67
CA GLY A 166 -6.27 6.51 6.60
C GLY A 166 -7.34 7.45 6.03
N MET A 167 -7.12 7.94 4.80
CA MET A 167 -8.08 8.81 4.11
C MET A 167 -9.44 8.12 3.87
N ILE A 168 -9.43 6.85 3.42
CA ILE A 168 -10.67 6.08 3.23
C ILE A 168 -11.42 5.95 4.56
N ARG A 169 -10.71 5.61 5.64
CA ARG A 169 -11.32 5.44 6.96
C ARG A 169 -11.98 6.72 7.47
N GLU A 170 -11.34 7.86 7.28
CA GLU A 170 -11.89 9.17 7.65
C GLU A 170 -13.15 9.50 6.84
N SER A 171 -13.10 9.32 5.51
CA SER A 171 -14.27 9.56 4.64
C SER A 171 -15.48 8.69 5.01
N VAL A 172 -15.26 7.41 5.31
CA VAL A 172 -16.32 6.48 5.75
C VAL A 172 -16.90 6.90 7.11
N ARG A 173 -16.04 7.33 8.04
CA ARG A 173 -16.48 7.83 9.35
C ARG A 173 -17.35 9.09 9.21
N GLU A 174 -16.97 10.03 8.34
CA GLU A 174 -17.76 11.24 8.09
C GLU A 174 -19.13 10.91 7.49
N GLN A 175 -19.18 10.06 6.47
CA GLN A 175 -20.44 9.62 5.87
C GLN A 175 -21.36 8.92 6.89
N LEU A 176 -20.78 8.09 7.76
CA LEU A 176 -21.54 7.43 8.82
C LEU A 176 -22.09 8.46 9.81
N SER A 177 -21.29 9.45 10.21
CA SER A 177 -21.69 10.53 11.11
C SER A 177 -22.85 11.35 10.53
N GLU A 178 -22.78 11.71 9.25
CA GLU A 178 -23.85 12.45 8.57
C GLU A 178 -25.14 11.63 8.49
N ARG A 179 -25.06 10.35 8.09
CA ARG A 179 -26.24 9.46 8.06
C ARG A 179 -26.87 9.32 9.44
N SER A 180 -26.07 9.14 10.49
CA SER A 180 -26.58 9.10 11.87
C SER A 180 -27.29 10.40 12.25
N ARG A 181 -26.74 11.58 11.88
CA ARG A 181 -27.39 12.87 12.13
C ARG A 181 -28.71 13.02 11.38
N LEU A 182 -28.78 12.56 10.14
CA LEU A 182 -30.02 12.59 9.34
C LEU A 182 -31.09 11.68 9.93
N LEU A 183 -30.73 10.44 10.29
CA LEU A 183 -31.65 9.51 10.94
C LEU A 183 -32.15 10.03 12.28
N LEU A 184 -31.30 10.67 13.09
CA LEU A 184 -31.71 11.31 14.34
C LEU A 184 -32.69 12.46 14.10
N ARG A 185 -32.47 13.30 13.07
CA ARG A 185 -33.41 14.37 12.69
C ARG A 185 -34.75 13.81 12.24
N GLU A 186 -34.75 12.74 11.45
CA GLU A 186 -35.97 12.06 11.01
C GLU A 186 -36.76 11.52 12.21
N LYS A 187 -36.08 10.82 13.13
CA LYS A 187 -36.70 10.33 14.38
C LYS A 187 -37.26 11.44 15.27
N GLN A 188 -36.57 12.58 15.35
CA GLN A 188 -37.08 13.75 16.08
C GLN A 188 -38.34 14.34 15.41
N ILE A 189 -38.41 14.37 14.08
CA ILE A 189 -39.59 14.83 13.35
C ILE A 189 -40.76 13.86 13.55
N GLU A 190 -40.52 12.56 13.50
CA GLU A 190 -41.54 11.54 13.78
C GLU A 190 -42.10 11.66 15.21
N ALA A 191 -41.22 11.84 16.20
CA ALA A 191 -41.63 12.04 17.59
C ALA A 191 -42.44 13.32 17.79
N ALA A 192 -42.06 14.42 17.14
CA ALA A 192 -42.80 15.68 17.19
C ALA A 192 -44.21 15.56 16.54
N ARG A 193 -44.32 14.82 15.43
CA ARG A 193 -45.61 14.50 14.80
C ARG A 193 -46.48 13.64 15.71
N ALA A 194 -45.91 12.61 16.34
CA ALA A 194 -46.64 11.74 17.27
C ALA A 194 -47.14 12.49 18.51
N ALA A 195 -46.42 13.52 18.95
CA ALA A 195 -46.83 14.39 20.06
C ALA A 195 -47.95 15.39 19.70
N GLY A 196 -48.46 15.39 18.46
CA GLY A 196 -49.51 16.31 18.03
C GLY A 196 -49.05 17.77 17.90
N CYS A 197 -47.74 18.01 17.75
CA CYS A 197 -47.23 19.37 17.63
C CYS A 197 -47.58 19.94 16.23
N PRO A 198 -48.33 21.06 16.13
CA PRO A 198 -48.67 21.65 14.84
C PRO A 198 -47.42 22.11 14.08
N ASP A 199 -47.43 22.04 12.74
CA ASP A 199 -46.28 22.40 11.90
C ASP A 199 -45.78 23.84 12.13
N SER A 200 -46.64 24.75 12.59
CA SER A 200 -46.29 26.12 12.93
C SER A 200 -45.42 26.27 14.20
N TRP A 201 -45.37 25.25 15.06
CA TRP A 201 -44.64 25.25 16.35
C TRP A 201 -43.39 24.37 16.35
N ARG A 202 -42.92 23.97 15.17
CA ARG A 202 -41.85 22.97 15.00
C ARG A 202 -40.55 23.31 15.76
N ASN A 203 -40.14 24.58 15.79
CA ASN A 203 -38.95 25.01 16.52
C ASN A 203 -39.15 24.98 18.06
N GLY A 204 -40.36 25.27 18.56
CA GLY A 204 -40.67 25.32 19.99
C GLY A 204 -40.72 23.93 20.64
N CYS A 205 -41.34 22.96 19.97
CA CYS A 205 -41.41 21.57 20.45
C CYS A 205 -40.03 20.88 20.49
N GLN A 206 -39.11 21.28 19.62
CA GLN A 206 -37.76 20.72 19.57
C GLN A 206 -36.96 21.06 20.84
N TYR A 207 -37.08 22.28 21.36
CA TYR A 207 -36.42 22.70 22.61
C TYR A 207 -36.99 21.99 23.85
N ALA A 208 -38.31 21.76 23.91
CA ALA A 208 -38.95 21.08 25.04
C ALA A 208 -38.50 19.62 25.17
N SER A 209 -38.35 18.91 24.04
CA SER A 209 -37.89 17.52 24.03
C SER A 209 -36.43 17.37 24.46
N TYR A 210 -35.53 18.29 24.05
CA TYR A 210 -34.13 18.29 24.49
C TYR A 210 -34.00 18.44 26.01
N HIS A 211 -34.79 19.33 26.61
CA HIS A 211 -34.79 19.51 28.06
C HIS A 211 -35.35 18.29 28.80
N GLN A 212 -36.30 17.57 28.21
CA GLN A 212 -36.84 16.36 28.81
C GLN A 212 -35.84 15.21 28.73
N ALA A 213 -35.12 15.06 27.62
CA ALA A 213 -34.07 14.04 27.47
C ALA A 213 -32.89 14.23 28.45
N GLN A 214 -32.48 15.49 28.73
CA GLN A 214 -31.43 15.78 29.72
C GLN A 214 -31.83 15.50 31.17
N ARG A 215 -33.12 15.36 31.49
CA ARG A 215 -33.55 15.02 32.86
C ARG A 215 -33.50 13.51 33.15
N PHE A 216 -33.38 12.68 32.11
CA PHE A 216 -33.38 11.21 32.24
C PHE A 216 -32.01 10.58 31.90
N ALA A 217 -31.01 11.39 31.56
CA ALA A 217 -29.61 10.98 31.42
C ALA A 217 -28.84 11.37 32.67
#